data_AF-A0A7V8DEQ7-F1
#
_entry.id   AF-A0A7V8DEQ7-F1
#
_cell.length_a   1.000
_cell.length_b   1.000
_cell.length_c   1.000
_cell.angle_alpha   90.00
_cell.angle_beta   90.00
_cell.angle_gamma   90.00
#
_symmetry.space_group_name_H-M   'P 1'
#
loop_
_entity.id
_entity.type
_entity.pdbx_description
1 polymer ?
#
loop_
_entity_poly.entity_id
_entity_poly.type
_entity_poly.pdbx_seq_one_letter_code
_entity_poly.pdbx_strand_id
1 'polypeptide(L)' 'MTIFLVLTFILLPFLEIALLIASGDRFGGVPTLAAILATALAGGLVLRWRGGAALTRSRQALAEHRIPV' A
#
# COMPACT_ATOMS: atom_id res chain seq x y z
N MET A 1 -10.44 12.87 15.66
CA MET A 1 -9.48 12.43 14.61
C MET A 1 -9.31 10.91 14.59
N THR A 2 -9.06 10.26 15.73
CA THR A 2 -8.88 8.79 15.82
C THR A 2 -10.10 7.97 15.38
N ILE A 3 -11.32 8.38 15.72
CA ILE A 3 -12.56 7.70 15.28
C ILE A 3 -12.66 7.59 13.76
N PHE A 4 -12.27 8.64 13.01
CA PHE A 4 -12.28 8.58 11.55
C PHE A 4 -11.29 7.55 11.01
N LEU A 5 -10.09 7.46 11.59
CA LEU A 5 -9.11 6.43 11.21
C LEU A 5 -9.64 5.02 11.48
N VAL A 6 -10.25 4.80 12.65
CA VAL A 6 -10.85 3.51 13.01
C VAL A 6 -11.97 3.15 12.05
N LEU A 7 -12.88 4.08 11.76
CA LEU A 7 -13.97 3.86 10.81
C LEU A 7 -13.44 3.56 9.42
N THR A 8 -12.47 4.32 8.92
CA THR A 8 -11.87 4.05 7.61
C THR A 8 -11.21 2.68 7.58
N PHE A 9 -10.43 2.31 8.59
CA PHE A 9 -9.72 1.02 8.60
C PHE A 9 -10.67 -0.18 8.70
N ILE A 10 -11.86 0.01 9.29
CA ILE A 10 -12.91 -1.01 9.32
C ILE A 10 -13.67 -1.03 8.00
N LEU A 11 -14.18 0.11 7.52
CA LEU A 11 -15.08 0.18 6.37
C LEU A 11 -14.37 -0.03 5.04
N LEU A 12 -13.13 0.47 4.90
CA LEU A 12 -12.35 0.37 3.68
C LEU A 12 -12.14 -1.08 3.22
N PRO A 13 -11.72 -2.05 4.05
CA PRO A 13 -11.57 -3.43 3.60
C PRO A 13 -12.89 -4.08 3.19
N PHE A 14 -14.01 -3.79 3.88
CA PHE A 14 -15.33 -4.30 3.43
C PHE A 14 -15.69 -3.74 2.04
N LEU A 15 -15.43 -2.45 1.82
CA LEU A 15 -15.63 -1.82 0.53
C LEU A 15 -14.69 -2.40 -0.54
N GLU A 16 -13.43 -2.66 -0.19
CA GLU A 16 -12.44 -3.26 -1.08
C GLU A 16 -12.89 -4.66 -1.54
N ILE A 17 -13.33 -5.52 -0.63
CA ILE A 17 -13.85 -6.85 -0.98
C ILE A 17 -15.11 -6.73 -1.86
N ALA A 18 -16.04 -5.82 -1.55
CA ALA A 18 -17.23 -5.60 -2.38
C ALA A 18 -16.86 -5.16 -3.81
N LEU A 19 -15.89 -4.25 -3.95
CA LEU A 19 -15.39 -3.78 -5.25
C LEU A 19 -14.66 -4.89 -6.02
N LEU A 20 -13.89 -5.74 -5.33
CA LEU A 20 -13.21 -6.87 -5.96
C LEU A 20 -14.20 -7.92 -6.48
N ILE A 21 -15.25 -8.23 -5.71
CA ILE A 21 -16.33 -9.13 -6.16
C ILE A 21 -17.04 -8.53 -7.38
N ALA A 22 -17.51 -7.28 -7.28
CA ALA A 22 -18.20 -6.61 -8.37
C ALA A 22 -17.33 -6.49 -9.64
N SER A 23 -16.02 -6.28 -9.47
CA SER A 23 -15.07 -6.27 -10.58
C SER A 23 -14.84 -7.67 -11.16
N GLY A 24 -14.77 -8.70 -10.30
CA GLY A 24 -14.71 -10.10 -10.71
C GLY A 24 -15.90 -10.52 -11.55
N ASP A 25 -17.11 -10.10 -11.17
CA ASP A 25 -18.34 -10.38 -11.93
C ASP A 25 -18.39 -9.61 -13.25
N ARG A 26 -17.89 -8.37 -13.29
CA ARG A 26 -17.95 -7.49 -14.47
C ARG A 26 -16.85 -7.76 -15.49
N PHE A 27 -15.63 -8.02 -15.03
CA PHE A 27 -14.43 -8.15 -15.88
C PHE A 27 -13.92 -9.59 -15.95
N GLY A 28 -14.34 -10.46 -15.03
CA GLY A 28 -13.83 -11.82 -14.86
C GLY A 28 -12.82 -11.92 -13.70
N GLY A 29 -12.81 -13.08 -13.02
CA GLY A 29 -11.92 -13.30 -11.87
C GLY A 29 -10.43 -13.27 -12.23
N VAL A 30 -10.04 -13.88 -13.35
CA VAL A 30 -8.64 -13.92 -13.81
C VAL A 30 -8.07 -12.52 -14.10
N PRO A 31 -8.71 -11.67 -14.93
CA PRO A 31 -8.17 -10.33 -15.18
C PRO A 31 -8.21 -9.44 -13.94
N THR A 32 -9.19 -9.60 -13.04
CA THR A 32 -9.22 -8.89 -11.75
C THR A 32 -8.02 -9.28 -10.88
N LEU A 33 -7.73 -10.58 -10.75
CA LEU A 33 -6.57 -11.06 -10.02
C LEU A 33 -5.25 -10.57 -10.65
N ALA A 34 -5.14 -10.61 -11.97
CA ALA A 34 -3.96 -10.12 -12.69
C ALA A 34 -3.73 -8.62 -12.42
N ALA A 35 -4.80 -7.80 -12.39
CA ALA A 35 -4.71 -6.39 -12.06
C ALA A 35 -4.23 -6.17 -10.61
N ILE A 36 -4.75 -6.92 -9.63
CA ILE A 36 -4.30 -6.86 -8.22
C ILE A 36 -2.80 -7.19 -8.12
N LEU A 37 -2.35 -8.23 -8.82
CA LEU A 37 -0.94 -8.62 -8.82
C LEU A 37 -0.08 -7.54 -9.48
N ALA A 38 -0.53 -6.98 -10.61
CA ALA A 38 0.17 -5.90 -11.29
C ALA A 38 0.33 -4.66 -10.41
N THR A 39 -0.71 -4.26 -9.67
CA THR A 39 -0.65 -3.09 -8.77
C THR A 39 0.27 -3.36 -7.58
N ALA A 40 0.22 -4.57 -6.98
CA ALA A 40 1.13 -4.96 -5.90
C ALA A 40 2.60 -4.93 -6.34
N LEU A 41 2.90 -5.47 -7.53
CA LEU A 41 4.24 -5.44 -8.11
C LEU A 41 4.72 -4.01 -8.39
N ALA A 42 3.86 -3.17 -8.98
CA ALA A 42 4.17 -1.78 -9.25
C ALA A 42 4.48 -1.00 -7.97
N GLY A 43 3.64 -1.17 -6.92
CA GLY A 43 3.87 -0.58 -5.61
C GLY A 43 5.19 -1.02 -4.98
N GLY A 44 5.48 -2.33 -5.02
CA GLY A 44 6.74 -2.90 -4.53
C GLY A 44 7.96 -2.36 -5.27
N LEU A 45 7.86 -2.17 -6.59
CA LEU A 45 8.94 -1.59 -7.40
C LEU A 45 9.21 -0.13 -7.04
N VAL A 46 8.15 0.67 -6.89
CA VAL A 46 8.26 2.07 -6.43
C VAL A 46 8.88 2.15 -5.04
N LEU A 47 8.46 1.29 -4.12
CA LEU A 47 9.02 1.21 -2.77
C LEU A 47 10.51 0.83 -2.82
N ARG A 48 10.91 -0.10 -3.70
CA ARG A 48 12.32 -0.47 -3.84
C ARG A 48 13.17 0.69 -4.37
N TRP A 49 12.66 1.47 -5.31
CA TRP A 49 13.37 2.62 -5.87
C TRP A 49 13.48 3.78 -4.88
N ARG A 50 12.40 4.13 -4.18
CA ARG A 50 12.38 5.26 -3.24
C ARG A 50 12.84 4.88 -1.82
N GLY A 51 12.73 3.62 -1.45
CA GLY A 51 13.05 3.10 -0.12
C GLY A 51 14.55 3.11 0.19
N GLY A 52 15.42 2.90 -0.80
CA GLY A 52 16.87 2.98 -0.61
C GLY A 52 17.33 4.37 -0.16
N ALA A 53 16.81 5.43 -0.79
CA ALA A 53 17.12 6.81 -0.40
C ALA A 53 16.60 7.15 1.00
N ALA A 54 15.41 6.67 1.36
CA ALA A 54 14.87 6.83 2.71
C ALA A 54 15.77 6.13 3.74
N LEU A 55 16.18 4.89 3.47
CA LEU A 55 17.04 4.12 4.36
C LEU A 55 18.42 4.79 4.56
N THR A 56 19.04 5.29 3.49
CA THR A 56 20.32 6.02 3.59
C THR A 56 20.18 7.26 4.46
N ARG A 57 19.12 8.05 4.27
CA ARG A 57 18.86 9.23 5.12
C ARG A 57 18.63 8.84 6.58
N SER A 58 17.86 7.78 6.85
CA SER A 58 17.65 7.29 8.21
C SER A 58 18.95 6.84 8.86
N ARG A 59 19.82 6.13 8.12
CA ARG A 59 21.15 5.72 8.60
C ARG A 59 22.05 6.91 8.91
N GLN A 60 22.04 7.93 8.04
CA GLN A 60 22.82 9.14 8.26
C GLN A 60 22.35 9.91 9.50
N ALA A 61 21.04 10.08 9.69
CA ALA A 61 20.49 10.72 10.89
C ALA A 61 20.92 9.98 12.17
N LEU A 62 20.88 8.65 12.18
CA LEU A 62 21.33 7.84 13.30
C LEU A 62 22.83 7.99 13.59
N ALA A 63 23.68 8.03 12.55
CA ALA A 63 25.12 8.27 12.72
C ALA A 63 25.41 9.65 13.35
N GLU A 64 24.56 10.63 13.06
CA GLU A 64 24.62 11.98 13.61
C GLU A 64 23.93 12.12 14.98
N HIS A 65 23.55 11.00 15.62
CA HIS A 65 22.79 10.96 16.88
C HIS A 65 21.46 11.74 16.82
N ARG A 66 20.88 11.89 15.62
CA ARG A 66 19.56 12.46 15.40
C ARG A 66 18.53 11.35 15.25
N ILE A 67 17.31 11.64 15.67
CA ILE A 67 16.18 10.72 15.48
C ILE A 67 15.76 10.81 13.99
N PRO A 68 15.79 9.69 13.24
CA PRO A 68 15.29 9.67 11.87
C PRO A 68 13.77 9.90 11.85
N VAL A 69 13.30 10.80 10.98
CA VAL A 69 11.88 11.13 10.77
C VAL A 69 11.43 10.78 9.35
#